data_AF-A0A917GFE3-F1
#
_entry.id   AF-A0A917GFE3-F1
#
_cell.length_a   1.000
_cell.length_b   1.000
_cell.length_c   1.000
_cell.angle_alpha   90.00
_cell.angle_beta   90.00
_cell.angle_gamma   90.00
#
_symmetry.space_group_name_H-M   'P 1'
#
loop_
_entity.id
_entity.type
_entity.pdbx_description
1 polymer ?
#
loop_
_entity_poly.entity_id
_entity_poly.type
_entity_poly.pdbx_seq_one_letter_code
_entity_poly.pdbx_strand_id
1 'polypeptide(L)'
;MATFTDVPAGTKFYAEIEWAASQTLLRGWPDRTFRPLNRINRDAMAAALYRLAGEPHFVAPAVSSFPDVVPGQQFYQEIHWVADRGLLRGWTDGSYRPVRPIARDATAAMFYRAAGSPPYTPPRLSRFKDVQPGRQFYKEIHWLASTGITTGWADGTYRPGLPIARDAMAAFLKRFDQAV
;
A
#
# COMPACT_ATOMS: atom_id res chain seq x y z
N MET A 1 4.61 -25.94 3.79
CA MET A 1 4.44 -25.65 5.24
C MET A 1 4.19 -24.15 5.38
N ALA A 2 3.41 -23.70 6.36
CA ALA A 2 3.16 -22.27 6.56
C ALA A 2 4.45 -21.54 6.94
N THR A 3 4.72 -20.43 6.25
CA THR A 3 5.93 -19.62 6.48
C THR A 3 5.88 -18.99 7.87
N PHE A 4 4.70 -18.54 8.29
CA PHE A 4 4.48 -17.83 9.55
C PHE A 4 3.65 -18.63 10.56
N THR A 5 3.99 -18.52 11.84
CA THR A 5 3.33 -19.25 12.93
C THR A 5 1.95 -18.69 13.29
N ASP A 6 1.71 -17.41 13.04
CA ASP A 6 0.44 -16.70 13.25
C ASP A 6 -0.44 -16.61 11.99
N VAL A 7 -0.08 -17.37 10.94
CA VAL A 7 -0.84 -17.46 9.67
C VAL A 7 -1.06 -18.93 9.30
N PRO A 8 -1.87 -19.70 10.06
CA PRO A 8 -2.20 -21.08 9.72
C PRO A 8 -3.02 -21.18 8.41
N ALA A 9 -3.00 -22.36 7.78
CA ALA A 9 -3.81 -22.66 6.59
C ALA A 9 -5.31 -22.53 6.94
N GLY A 10 -5.95 -21.48 6.43
CA GLY A 10 -7.32 -21.09 6.79
C GLY A 10 -7.44 -19.64 7.27
N THR A 11 -6.33 -19.00 7.64
CA THR A 11 -6.32 -17.55 7.92
C THR A 11 -6.79 -16.77 6.70
N LYS A 12 -7.61 -15.75 6.93
CA LYS A 12 -8.03 -14.83 5.86
C LYS A 12 -6.80 -14.26 5.15
N PHE A 13 -6.82 -14.29 3.82
CA PHE A 13 -5.71 -13.88 2.97
C PHE A 13 -4.43 -14.74 3.10
N TYR A 14 -4.53 -15.99 3.58
CA TYR A 14 -3.39 -16.91 3.70
C TYR A 14 -2.56 -16.98 2.40
N ALA A 15 -3.21 -17.21 1.26
CA ALA A 15 -2.52 -17.37 -0.03
C ALA A 15 -1.90 -16.07 -0.55
N GLU A 16 -2.46 -14.92 -0.20
CA GLU A 16 -1.95 -13.59 -0.51
C GLU A 16 -0.73 -13.25 0.36
N ILE A 17 -0.79 -13.61 1.65
CA ILE A 17 0.30 -13.41 2.60
C ILE A 17 1.52 -14.26 2.22
N GLU A 18 1.31 -15.56 1.96
CA GLU A 18 2.38 -16.48 1.55
C GLU A 18 3.00 -16.03 0.21
N TRP A 19 2.16 -15.58 -0.75
CA TRP A 19 2.66 -15.02 -2.01
C TRP A 19 3.50 -13.76 -1.78
N ALA A 20 2.99 -12.78 -1.01
CA ALA A 20 3.70 -11.52 -0.77
C ALA A 20 5.03 -11.75 -0.03
N ALA A 21 5.09 -12.76 0.84
CA ALA A 21 6.31 -13.19 1.51
C ALA A 21 7.29 -13.87 0.54
N SER A 22 6.80 -14.75 -0.34
CA SER A 22 7.65 -15.43 -1.35
C SER A 22 8.30 -14.44 -2.33
N GLN A 23 7.61 -13.35 -2.65
CA GLN A 23 8.12 -12.26 -3.48
C GLN A 23 8.94 -11.23 -2.67
N THR A 24 9.10 -11.44 -1.36
CA THR A 24 9.76 -10.54 -0.40
C THR A 24 9.15 -9.14 -0.27
N LEU A 25 7.97 -8.91 -0.85
CA LEU A 25 7.24 -7.64 -0.82
C LEU A 25 6.87 -7.25 0.62
N LEU A 26 6.30 -8.20 1.36
CA LEU A 26 5.98 -8.08 2.78
C LEU A 26 6.66 -9.19 3.57
N ARG A 27 7.61 -8.81 4.44
CA ARG A 27 8.37 -9.73 5.27
C ARG A 27 7.76 -9.84 6.67
N GLY A 28 7.90 -10.99 7.32
CA GLY A 28 7.57 -11.17 8.74
C GLY A 28 8.73 -10.76 9.65
N TRP A 29 8.62 -11.14 10.91
CA TRP A 29 9.60 -10.85 11.96
C TRP A 29 10.50 -12.07 12.25
N PRO A 30 11.64 -11.87 12.94
CA PRO A 30 12.55 -12.96 13.32
C PRO A 30 11.89 -14.06 14.17
N ASP A 31 10.82 -13.73 14.89
CA ASP A 31 9.99 -14.66 15.68
C ASP A 31 9.05 -15.56 14.83
N ARG A 32 9.21 -15.52 13.50
CA ARG A 32 8.36 -16.21 12.51
C ARG A 32 6.89 -15.75 12.49
N THR A 33 6.58 -14.55 12.97
CA THR A 33 5.24 -13.97 12.84
C THR A 33 5.11 -13.06 11.62
N PHE A 34 3.91 -12.95 11.04
CA PHE A 34 3.55 -12.00 9.98
C PHE A 34 2.75 -10.80 10.51
N ARG A 35 2.12 -10.93 11.67
CA ARG A 35 1.30 -9.92 12.36
C ARG A 35 0.22 -9.36 11.42
N PRO A 36 -0.69 -10.20 10.90
CA PRO A 36 -1.59 -9.87 9.80
C PRO A 36 -2.47 -8.64 10.07
N LEU A 37 -2.92 -8.48 11.32
CA LEU A 37 -3.84 -7.41 11.71
C LEU A 37 -3.14 -6.10 12.08
N ASN A 38 -1.80 -6.10 12.19
CA ASN A 38 -1.04 -4.87 12.45
C ASN A 38 -1.18 -3.92 11.26
N ARG A 39 -1.22 -2.62 11.55
CA ARG A 39 -1.26 -1.60 10.51
C ARG A 39 0.10 -1.50 9.84
N ILE A 40 0.09 -1.31 8.51
CA ILE A 40 1.33 -1.06 7.77
C ILE A 40 1.65 0.43 7.77
N ASN A 41 2.91 0.75 8.08
CA ASN A 41 3.44 2.10 8.06
C ASN A 41 3.83 2.52 6.65
N ARG A 42 3.95 3.83 6.42
CA ARG A 42 4.27 4.41 5.11
C ARG A 42 5.65 4.04 4.60
N ASP A 43 6.63 3.88 5.49
CA ASP A 43 7.97 3.42 5.17
C ASP A 43 8.00 1.97 4.64
N ALA A 44 7.32 1.06 5.33
CA ALA A 44 7.15 -0.33 4.92
C ALA A 44 6.38 -0.43 3.61
N MET A 45 5.40 0.46 3.37
CA MET A 45 4.70 0.52 2.10
C MET A 45 5.60 1.01 0.95
N ALA A 46 6.48 1.98 1.22
CA ALA A 46 7.46 2.42 0.23
C ALA A 46 8.38 1.27 -0.19
N ALA A 47 8.88 0.52 0.79
CA ALA A 47 9.70 -0.66 0.55
C ALA A 47 8.95 -1.75 -0.24
N ALA A 48 7.67 -1.98 0.06
CA ALA A 48 6.86 -2.96 -0.67
C ALA A 48 6.69 -2.57 -2.15
N LEU A 49 6.44 -1.28 -2.46
CA LEU A 49 6.33 -0.80 -3.84
C LEU A 49 7.65 -0.82 -4.59
N TYR A 50 8.74 -0.45 -3.94
CA TYR A 50 10.07 -0.51 -4.55
C TYR A 50 10.43 -1.93 -4.97
N ARG A 51 10.13 -2.92 -4.12
CA ARG A 51 10.30 -4.35 -4.45
C ARG A 51 9.35 -4.82 -5.54
N LEU A 52 8.09 -4.38 -5.48
CA LEU A 52 7.10 -4.70 -6.51
C LEU A 52 7.52 -4.19 -7.89
N ALA A 53 8.22 -3.04 -7.95
CA ALA A 53 8.76 -2.49 -9.18
C ALA A 53 10.08 -3.15 -9.65
N GLY A 54 10.53 -4.23 -9.00
CA GLY A 54 11.76 -4.94 -9.34
C GLY A 54 13.04 -4.28 -8.82
N GLU A 55 12.95 -3.53 -7.72
CA GLU A 55 14.09 -2.85 -7.07
C GLU A 55 14.94 -2.02 -8.06
N PRO A 56 14.32 -1.12 -8.85
CA PRO A 56 15.01 -0.40 -9.91
C PRO A 56 16.15 0.45 -9.34
N HIS A 57 17.30 0.49 -10.01
CA HIS A 57 18.43 1.29 -9.57
C HIS A 57 18.02 2.75 -9.31
N PHE A 58 18.22 3.18 -8.08
CA PHE A 58 17.91 4.53 -7.61
C PHE A 58 18.93 4.94 -6.56
N VAL A 59 19.46 6.16 -6.71
CA VAL A 59 20.41 6.74 -5.76
C VAL A 59 19.66 7.77 -4.94
N ALA A 60 19.45 7.46 -3.66
CA ALA A 60 18.84 8.40 -2.73
C ALA A 60 19.75 9.64 -2.52
N PRO A 61 19.16 10.83 -2.29
CA PRO A 61 19.96 12.02 -2.11
C PRO A 61 20.83 11.94 -0.85
N ALA A 62 22.00 12.57 -0.86
CA ALA A 62 22.87 12.63 0.32
C ALA A 62 22.24 13.45 1.47
N VAL A 63 21.39 14.42 1.12
CA VAL A 63 20.61 15.24 2.05
C VAL A 63 19.13 14.96 1.80
N SER A 64 18.41 14.62 2.86
CA SER A 64 16.99 14.30 2.75
C SER A 64 16.16 15.53 2.39
N SER A 65 15.23 15.40 1.44
CA SER A 65 14.16 16.36 1.20
C SER A 65 13.07 16.35 2.28
N PHE A 66 13.06 15.34 3.15
CA PHE A 66 12.13 15.22 4.27
C PHE A 66 12.90 15.39 5.60
N PRO A 67 12.51 16.35 6.45
CA PRO A 67 13.22 16.62 7.71
C PRO A 67 13.09 15.50 8.74
N ASP A 68 12.09 14.63 8.60
CA ASP A 68 11.82 13.47 9.46
C ASP A 68 12.28 12.14 8.86
N VAL A 69 13.18 12.18 7.87
CA VAL A 69 13.81 11.01 7.24
C VAL A 69 15.32 11.25 7.19
N VAL A 70 16.07 10.54 8.01
CA VAL A 70 17.52 10.72 8.18
C VAL A 70 18.29 9.79 7.23
N PRO A 71 19.35 10.26 6.55
CA PRO A 71 20.22 9.39 5.74
C PRO A 71 20.69 8.16 6.51
N GLY A 72 20.60 6.98 5.87
CA GLY A 72 20.98 5.70 6.46
C GLY A 72 19.91 5.03 7.33
N GLN A 73 18.78 5.69 7.63
CA GLN A 73 17.67 5.03 8.33
C GLN A 73 17.05 3.92 7.48
N GLN A 74 16.32 3.00 8.13
CA GLN A 74 15.60 1.94 7.44
C GLN A 74 14.63 2.52 6.39
N PHE A 75 14.67 1.93 5.19
CA PHE A 75 13.87 2.31 4.02
C PHE A 75 14.13 3.72 3.46
N TYR A 76 15.27 4.35 3.79
CA TYR A 76 15.61 5.69 3.28
C TYR A 76 15.52 5.79 1.75
N GLN A 77 16.12 4.82 1.04
CA GLN A 77 16.15 4.81 -0.42
C GLN A 77 14.75 4.64 -1.00
N GLU A 78 13.97 3.72 -0.46
CA GLU A 78 12.64 3.39 -0.96
C GLU A 78 11.65 4.53 -0.71
N ILE A 79 11.76 5.22 0.43
CA ILE A 79 10.99 6.44 0.74
C ILE A 79 11.26 7.52 -0.31
N HIS A 80 12.53 7.79 -0.62
CA HIS A 80 12.90 8.79 -1.62
C HIS A 80 12.50 8.36 -3.03
N TRP A 81 12.59 7.07 -3.36
CA TRP A 81 12.16 6.55 -4.64
C TRP A 81 10.65 6.71 -4.86
N VAL A 82 9.81 6.33 -3.88
CA VAL A 82 8.34 6.50 -4.05
C VAL A 82 7.93 7.96 -4.11
N ALA A 83 8.69 8.85 -3.45
CA ALA A 83 8.48 10.28 -3.51
C ALA A 83 8.87 10.86 -4.87
N ASP A 84 10.04 10.51 -5.39
CA ASP A 84 10.55 10.90 -6.72
C ASP A 84 9.59 10.46 -7.84
N ARG A 85 9.11 9.21 -7.77
CA ARG A 85 8.11 8.67 -8.69
C ARG A 85 6.70 9.23 -8.47
N GLY A 86 6.50 10.05 -7.43
CA GLY A 86 5.22 10.67 -7.10
C GLY A 86 4.14 9.69 -6.63
N LEU A 87 4.51 8.45 -6.29
CA LEU A 87 3.61 7.37 -5.88
C LEU A 87 3.04 7.64 -4.48
N LEU A 88 3.92 8.01 -3.54
CA LEU A 88 3.57 8.35 -2.17
C LEU A 88 4.31 9.62 -1.75
N ARG A 89 3.56 10.67 -1.46
CA ARG A 89 4.09 12.02 -1.19
C ARG A 89 4.05 12.34 0.30
N GLY A 90 4.88 13.30 0.71
CA GLY A 90 4.84 13.91 2.05
C GLY A 90 3.68 14.88 2.23
N TRP A 91 3.70 15.59 3.35
CA TRP A 91 2.73 16.62 3.71
C TRP A 91 3.21 18.02 3.31
N THR A 92 2.31 18.98 3.37
CA THR A 92 2.58 20.40 3.07
C THR A 92 3.57 21.04 4.05
N ASP A 93 3.77 20.45 5.23
CA ASP A 93 4.79 20.85 6.20
C ASP A 93 6.19 20.31 5.87
N GLY A 94 6.33 19.60 4.74
CA GLY A 94 7.59 18.99 4.31
C GLY A 94 7.88 17.62 4.92
N SER A 95 7.08 17.10 5.85
CA SER A 95 7.31 15.79 6.49
C SER A 95 6.87 14.60 5.63
N TYR A 96 7.52 13.45 5.77
CA TYR A 96 7.12 12.17 5.15
C TYR A 96 6.31 11.26 6.08
N ARG A 97 6.50 11.39 7.40
CA ARG A 97 5.87 10.63 8.48
C ARG A 97 6.03 9.11 8.30
N PRO A 98 7.26 8.58 8.28
CA PRO A 98 7.55 7.20 7.87
C PRO A 98 6.81 6.16 8.71
N VAL A 99 6.81 6.33 10.03
CA VAL A 99 6.20 5.39 11.00
C VAL A 99 4.70 5.61 11.20
N ARG A 100 4.06 6.49 10.42
CA ARG A 100 2.61 6.67 10.47
C ARG A 100 1.93 5.58 9.65
N PRO A 101 0.90 4.90 10.18
CA PRO A 101 0.08 3.98 9.40
C PRO A 101 -0.54 4.64 8.17
N ILE A 102 -0.50 3.94 7.02
CA ILE A 102 -1.10 4.45 5.77
C ILE A 102 -2.60 4.18 5.73
N ALA A 103 -3.38 5.21 5.40
CA ALA A 103 -4.82 5.12 5.20
C ALA A 103 -5.18 4.44 3.87
N ARG A 104 -6.38 3.86 3.80
CA ARG A 104 -6.84 3.12 2.63
C ARG A 104 -7.07 3.98 1.40
N ASP A 105 -7.46 5.23 1.58
CA ASP A 105 -7.63 6.19 0.49
C ASP A 105 -6.28 6.59 -0.14
N ALA A 106 -5.26 6.87 0.66
CA ALA A 106 -3.90 7.11 0.23
C ALA A 106 -3.32 5.87 -0.46
N THR A 107 -3.63 4.68 0.05
CA THR A 107 -3.25 3.41 -0.59
C THR A 107 -3.88 3.27 -1.99
N ALA A 108 -5.15 3.64 -2.15
CA ALA A 108 -5.81 3.64 -3.46
C ALA A 108 -5.16 4.60 -4.45
N ALA A 109 -4.90 5.83 -4.01
CA ALA A 109 -4.24 6.84 -4.83
C ALA A 109 -2.85 6.39 -5.30
N MET A 110 -2.12 5.76 -4.40
CA MET A 110 -0.79 5.23 -4.65
C MET A 110 -0.80 4.08 -5.66
N PHE A 111 -1.68 3.08 -5.52
CA PHE A 111 -1.80 2.00 -6.51
C PHE A 111 -2.24 2.50 -7.89
N TYR A 112 -3.18 3.45 -7.95
CA TYR A 112 -3.58 4.07 -9.22
C TYR A 112 -2.41 4.77 -9.92
N ARG A 113 -1.57 5.49 -9.16
CA ARG A 113 -0.35 6.11 -9.71
C ARG A 113 0.68 5.08 -10.14
N ALA A 114 0.84 4.00 -9.38
CA ALA A 114 1.75 2.91 -9.72
C ALA A 114 1.36 2.23 -11.04
N ALA A 115 0.05 2.18 -11.35
CA ALA A 115 -0.46 1.71 -12.65
C ALA A 115 -0.31 2.72 -13.80
N GLY A 116 0.40 3.84 -13.59
CA GLY A 116 0.56 4.88 -14.61
C GLY A 116 -0.61 5.87 -14.71
N SER A 117 -1.50 5.92 -13.71
CA SER A 117 -2.69 6.78 -13.70
C SER A 117 -3.58 6.61 -14.94
N PRO A 118 -4.04 5.38 -15.24
CA PRO A 118 -4.77 5.09 -16.46
C PRO A 118 -6.04 5.95 -16.58
N PRO A 119 -6.46 6.35 -17.80
CA PRO A 119 -7.72 7.07 -17.99
C PRO A 119 -8.88 6.30 -17.37
N TYR A 120 -9.58 6.94 -16.43
CA TYR A 120 -10.70 6.33 -15.74
C TYR A 120 -11.72 7.38 -15.35
N THR A 121 -12.96 7.18 -15.78
CA THR A 121 -14.11 8.00 -15.41
C THR A 121 -14.92 7.24 -14.36
N PRO A 122 -14.91 7.69 -13.09
CA PRO A 122 -15.67 7.00 -12.06
C PRO A 122 -17.18 7.21 -12.27
N PRO A 123 -18.03 6.25 -11.85
CA PRO A 123 -19.48 6.36 -12.02
C PRO A 123 -20.04 7.54 -11.22
N ARG A 124 -21.24 8.02 -11.61
CA ARG A 124 -21.95 9.06 -10.84
C ARG A 124 -22.45 8.54 -9.49
N LEU A 125 -22.84 7.27 -9.42
CA LEU A 125 -23.28 6.62 -8.19
C LEU A 125 -22.15 5.75 -7.65
N SER A 126 -21.83 5.93 -6.37
CA SER A 126 -20.82 5.13 -5.72
C SER A 126 -21.33 3.74 -5.38
N ARG A 127 -20.49 2.72 -5.59
CA ARG A 127 -20.73 1.38 -5.08
C ARG A 127 -20.45 1.25 -3.57
N PHE A 128 -19.70 2.20 -3.01
CA PHE A 128 -19.41 2.26 -1.58
C PHE A 128 -20.21 3.38 -0.93
N LYS A 129 -20.95 3.05 0.13
CA LYS A 129 -21.85 3.97 0.85
C LYS A 129 -21.11 5.15 1.48
N ASP A 130 -19.85 4.96 1.85
CA ASP A 130 -18.99 5.92 2.54
C ASP A 130 -17.97 6.60 1.63
N VAL A 131 -18.12 6.47 0.30
CA VAL A 131 -17.28 7.15 -0.69
C VAL A 131 -18.17 7.95 -1.62
N GLN A 132 -18.26 9.25 -1.41
CA GLN A 132 -19.14 10.14 -2.19
C GLN A 132 -18.42 10.72 -3.41
N PRO A 133 -19.10 10.90 -4.56
CA PRO A 133 -18.55 11.61 -5.71
C PRO A 133 -17.99 12.99 -5.32
N GLY A 134 -16.87 13.37 -5.95
CA GLY A 134 -16.20 14.64 -5.68
C GLY A 134 -15.32 14.68 -4.42
N ARG A 135 -15.34 13.64 -3.58
CA ARG A 135 -14.39 13.53 -2.45
C ARG A 135 -12.99 13.18 -2.94
N GLN A 136 -11.99 13.53 -2.12
CA GLN A 136 -10.60 13.19 -2.37
C GLN A 136 -10.46 11.67 -2.59
N PHE A 137 -9.69 11.30 -3.61
CA PHE A 137 -9.42 9.92 -4.01
C PHE A 137 -10.65 9.10 -4.46
N TYR A 138 -11.81 9.74 -4.72
CA TYR A 138 -13.00 9.06 -5.24
C TYR A 138 -12.70 8.24 -6.50
N LYS A 139 -12.00 8.85 -7.47
CA LYS A 139 -11.63 8.22 -8.74
C LYS A 139 -10.77 6.99 -8.50
N GLU A 140 -9.74 7.11 -7.69
CA GLU A 140 -8.73 6.08 -7.46
C GLU A 140 -9.32 4.89 -6.67
N ILE A 141 -10.14 5.17 -5.66
CA ILE A 141 -10.88 4.12 -4.92
C ILE A 141 -11.80 3.34 -5.86
N HIS A 142 -12.51 4.05 -6.75
CA HIS A 142 -13.39 3.41 -7.73
C HIS A 142 -12.62 2.62 -8.78
N TRP A 143 -11.48 3.14 -9.26
CA TRP A 143 -10.62 2.41 -10.19
C TRP A 143 -10.13 1.10 -9.57
N LEU A 144 -9.62 1.12 -8.32
CA LEU A 144 -9.22 -0.10 -7.59
C LEU A 144 -10.36 -1.11 -7.50
N ALA A 145 -11.61 -0.64 -7.36
CA ALA A 145 -12.76 -1.51 -7.25
C ALA A 145 -13.21 -2.05 -8.62
N SER A 146 -12.98 -1.30 -9.69
CA SER A 146 -13.26 -1.72 -11.07
C SER A 146 -12.27 -2.77 -11.59
N THR A 147 -11.02 -2.72 -11.12
CA THR A 147 -9.97 -3.68 -11.46
C THR A 147 -9.90 -4.87 -10.50
N GLY A 148 -10.77 -4.93 -9.49
CA GLY A 148 -10.82 -6.03 -8.54
C GLY A 148 -9.75 -6.01 -7.43
N ILE A 149 -8.88 -4.99 -7.40
CA ILE A 149 -7.85 -4.82 -6.35
C ILE A 149 -8.50 -4.70 -4.97
N THR A 150 -9.57 -3.92 -4.85
CA THR A 150 -10.38 -3.82 -3.63
C THR A 150 -11.80 -4.33 -3.84
N THR A 151 -12.31 -5.06 -2.85
CA THR A 151 -13.71 -5.50 -2.79
C THR A 151 -14.54 -4.69 -1.79
N GLY A 152 -13.89 -3.89 -0.93
CA GLY A 152 -14.53 -3.27 0.23
C GLY A 152 -14.99 -4.30 1.27
N TRP A 153 -15.93 -3.88 2.12
CA TRP A 153 -16.58 -4.71 3.14
C TRP A 153 -17.98 -5.14 2.70
N ALA A 154 -18.46 -6.23 3.31
CA ALA A 154 -19.79 -6.78 3.04
C ALA A 154 -20.94 -5.80 3.38
N ASP A 155 -20.70 -4.83 4.26
CA ASP A 155 -21.67 -3.76 4.58
C ASP A 155 -21.82 -2.70 3.47
N GLY A 156 -21.02 -2.80 2.40
CA GLY A 156 -20.97 -1.87 1.29
C GLY A 156 -20.09 -0.65 1.54
N THR A 157 -19.13 -0.72 2.47
CA THR A 157 -18.18 0.37 2.76
C THR A 157 -16.77 0.12 2.23
N TYR A 158 -15.99 1.19 2.03
CA TYR A 158 -14.55 1.16 1.70
C TYR A 158 -13.65 1.60 2.86
N ARG A 159 -14.17 2.38 3.79
CA ARG A 159 -13.51 2.90 4.99
C ARG A 159 -12.22 3.68 4.67
N PRO A 160 -12.32 4.76 3.87
CA PRO A 160 -11.16 5.45 3.27
C PRO A 160 -10.14 5.94 4.31
N GLY A 161 -10.61 6.52 5.41
CA GLY A 161 -9.74 7.08 6.45
C GLY A 161 -9.14 6.06 7.42
N LEU A 162 -9.51 4.78 7.35
CA LEU A 162 -8.94 3.77 8.23
C LEU A 162 -7.56 3.33 7.74
N PRO A 163 -6.59 3.11 8.66
CA PRO A 163 -5.34 2.47 8.32
C PRO A 163 -5.52 1.05 7.79
N ILE A 164 -4.73 0.67 6.78
CA ILE A 164 -4.77 -0.68 6.22
C ILE A 164 -3.93 -1.66 7.04
N ALA A 165 -4.46 -2.86 7.25
CA ALA A 165 -3.75 -3.98 7.88
C ALA A 165 -2.81 -4.67 6.88
N ARG A 166 -1.80 -5.36 7.40
CA ARG A 166 -0.79 -6.06 6.59
C ARG A 166 -1.38 -7.20 5.75
N ASP A 167 -2.36 -7.93 6.26
CA ASP A 167 -3.08 -8.97 5.53
C ASP A 167 -3.84 -8.42 4.31
N ALA A 168 -4.59 -7.35 4.50
CA ALA A 168 -5.31 -6.67 3.44
C ALA A 168 -4.36 -6.03 2.42
N MET A 169 -3.19 -5.54 2.87
CA MET A 169 -2.16 -5.07 1.96
C MET A 169 -1.59 -6.19 1.10
N ALA A 170 -1.32 -7.38 1.67
CA ALA A 170 -0.88 -8.53 0.89
C ALA A 170 -1.90 -8.89 -0.20
N ALA A 171 -3.20 -8.83 0.13
CA ALA A 171 -4.26 -9.03 -0.86
C ALA A 171 -4.29 -7.95 -1.95
N PHE A 172 -4.08 -6.70 -1.59
CA PHE A 172 -4.03 -5.60 -2.57
C PHE A 172 -2.83 -5.75 -3.50
N LEU A 173 -1.64 -6.07 -2.97
CA LEU A 173 -0.43 -6.28 -3.76
C LEU A 173 -0.60 -7.43 -4.76
N LYS A 174 -1.13 -8.58 -4.32
CA LYS A 174 -1.34 -9.75 -5.19
C LYS A 174 -2.32 -9.46 -6.30
N ARG A 175 -3.44 -8.81 -5.97
CA ARG A 175 -4.47 -8.47 -6.97
C ARG A 175 -4.01 -7.38 -7.91
N PHE A 176 -3.19 -6.44 -7.42
CA PHE A 176 -2.57 -5.43 -8.27
C PHE A 176 -1.63 -6.09 -9.27
N ASP A 177 -0.71 -6.94 -8.82
CA ASP A 177 0.22 -7.71 -9.68
C ASP A 177 -0.49 -8.53 -10.77
N GLN A 178 -1.71 -9.00 -10.50
CA GLN A 178 -2.52 -9.74 -11.47
C GLN A 178 -3.35 -8.87 -12.42
N ALA A 179 -3.57 -7.60 -12.06
CA ALA A 179 -4.51 -6.71 -12.76
C ALA A 179 -3.84 -5.70 -13.68
N VAL A 180 -2.53 -5.46 -13.53
CA VAL A 180 -1.76 -4.49 -14.33
C VAL A 180 -0.67 -5.15 -15.17
#